data_AF-A0A3M2SMW2-F1
#
_entry.id   AF-A0A3M2SMW2-F1
#
_cell.length_a   1.000
_cell.length_b   1.000
_cell.length_c   1.000
_cell.angle_alpha   90.00
_cell.angle_beta   90.00
_cell.angle_gamma   90.00
#
_symmetry.space_group_name_H-M   'P 1'
#
loop_
_entity.id
_entity.type
_entity.pdbx_description
1 polymer ?
#
loop_
_entity_poly.entity_id
_entity_poly.type
_entity_poly.pdbx_seq_one_letter_code
_entity_poly.pdbx_strand_id
1 'polypeptide(L)' 'MRPTCCPNRPPRCGAKRCRRTPDLYRLDEIVGVYGRTIKALIEEKVGTGIMSAIDLEMSVTRETNPKGGRVKREMPG' A
#
# COMPACT_ATOMS: atom_id res chain seq x y z
N MET A 1 22.63 -8.68 23.36
CA MET A 1 22.65 -9.12 21.95
C MET A 1 21.20 -9.35 21.51
N ARG A 2 20.70 -8.59 20.53
CA ARG A 2 19.32 -8.74 20.03
C ARG A 2 19.29 -9.97 19.10
N PRO A 3 18.32 -10.90 19.24
CA PRO A 3 18.26 -12.07 18.39
C PRO A 3 17.94 -11.62 16.96
N THR A 4 18.85 -11.95 16.04
CA THR A 4 18.67 -11.78 14.60
C THR A 4 17.51 -12.67 14.17
N CYS A 5 16.43 -12.05 13.73
CA CYS A 5 15.28 -12.75 13.16
C CYS A 5 15.74 -13.50 11.91
N CYS A 6 15.58 -14.83 11.90
CA CYS A 6 16.03 -15.70 10.81
C CYS A 6 15.38 -15.32 9.46
N PRO A 7 16.13 -15.30 8.35
CA PRO A 7 15.69 -14.73 7.08
C PRO A 7 14.67 -15.56 6.27
N ASN A 8 14.33 -16.79 6.67
CA ASN A 8 13.54 -17.72 5.81
C ASN A 8 12.52 -18.62 6.55
N ARG A 9 11.89 -18.14 7.63
CA ARG A 9 10.77 -18.85 8.27
C ARG A 9 9.48 -18.04 8.10
N PRO A 10 8.37 -18.61 7.59
CA PRO A 10 7.08 -17.92 7.62
C PRO A 10 6.79 -17.56 9.08
N PRO A 11 6.29 -16.35 9.37
CA PRO A 11 6.10 -15.90 10.74
C PRO A 11 5.10 -16.85 11.39
N ARG A 12 5.57 -17.76 12.25
CA ARG A 12 4.71 -18.49 13.18
C ARG A 12 4.29 -17.52 14.28
N CYS A 13 3.49 -16.53 13.90
CA CYS A 13 2.87 -15.60 14.81
C CYS A 13 1.52 -16.20 15.23
N GLY A 14 1.53 -16.92 16.35
CA GLY A 14 0.31 -17.34 17.01
C GLY A 14 -0.50 -16.13 17.46
N ALA A 15 -1.67 -15.95 16.86
CA ALA A 15 -2.91 -15.43 17.46
C ALA A 15 -2.96 -14.08 18.22
N LYS A 16 -1.94 -13.21 18.24
CA LYS A 16 -2.08 -11.86 18.84
C LYS A 16 -1.45 -10.78 17.98
N ARG A 17 -2.28 -10.29 17.04
CA ARG A 17 -2.18 -8.99 16.35
C ARG A 17 -0.77 -8.70 15.82
N CYS A 18 -0.46 -9.18 14.61
CA CYS A 18 0.60 -8.57 13.80
C CYS A 18 0.42 -7.06 13.89
N ARG A 19 1.35 -6.40 14.58
CA ARG A 19 1.26 -4.99 14.92
C ARG A 19 1.50 -4.21 13.62
N ARG A 20 0.45 -4.08 12.81
CA ARG A 20 0.46 -3.22 11.62
C ARG A 20 0.90 -1.83 12.06
N THR A 21 1.94 -1.33 11.43
CA THR A 21 2.40 0.03 11.70
C THR A 21 1.29 1.01 11.29
N PRO A 22 1.19 2.18 11.95
CA PRO A 22 0.14 3.17 11.62
C PRO A 22 0.11 3.55 10.13
N ASP A 23 1.25 3.50 9.46
CA ASP A 23 1.36 3.84 8.03
C ASP A 23 0.80 2.75 7.12
N LEU A 24 0.93 1.47 7.50
CA LEU A 24 0.33 0.37 6.75
C LEU A 24 -1.18 0.34 6.91
N TYR A 25 -1.68 0.62 8.12
CA TYR A 25 -3.12 0.68 8.36
C TYR A 25 -3.82 1.74 7.50
N ARG A 26 -3.18 2.89 7.28
CA ARG A 26 -3.75 3.95 6.42
C ARG A 26 -3.85 3.51 4.96
N LEU A 27 -2.92 2.71 4.46
CA LEU A 27 -3.01 2.17 3.10
C LEU A 27 -4.15 1.17 2.98
N ASP A 28 -4.29 0.27 3.96
CA ASP A 28 -5.41 -0.67 4.01
C ASP A 28 -6.78 0.06 4.02
N GLU A 29 -6.88 1.16 4.76
CA GLU A 29 -8.08 1.99 4.83
C GLU A 29 -8.39 2.67 3.49
N ILE A 30 -7.38 3.24 2.83
CA ILE A 30 -7.53 3.84 1.49
C ILE A 30 -8.03 2.79 0.50
N VAL A 31 -7.47 1.57 0.51
CA VAL A 31 -7.92 0.49 -0.37
C VAL A 31 -9.35 0.05 -0.03
N GLY A 32 -9.72 0.01 1.25
CA GLY A 32 -11.08 -0.32 1.69
C GLY A 32 -12.13 0.71 1.25
N VAL A 33 -11.81 2.00 1.31
CA VAL A 33 -12.71 3.10 0.93
C VAL A 33 -12.74 3.31 -0.57
N TYR A 34 -11.58 3.36 -1.22
CA TYR A 34 -11.44 3.74 -2.63
C TYR A 34 -11.28 2.55 -3.59
N GLY A 35 -11.11 1.32 -3.12
CA GLY A 35 -10.86 0.17 -4.00
C GLY A 35 -11.99 -0.05 -5.03
N ARG A 36 -13.25 0.11 -4.61
CA ARG A 36 -14.40 0.03 -5.52
C ARG A 36 -14.40 1.14 -6.57
N THR A 37 -14.09 2.38 -6.16
CA THR A 37 -14.02 3.51 -7.09
C THR A 37 -12.85 3.41 -8.05
N ILE A 38 -11.68 2.95 -7.58
CA ILE A 38 -10.49 2.76 -8.41
C ILE A 38 -10.77 1.69 -9.47
N LYS A 39 -11.37 0.57 -9.07
CA LYS A 39 -11.76 -0.48 -10.02
C LYS A 39 -12.71 0.04 -11.10
N ALA A 40 -13.76 0.77 -10.72
CA ALA A 40 -14.70 1.34 -11.68
C ALA A 40 -14.03 2.32 -12.67
N LEU A 41 -13.13 3.17 -12.19
CA LEU A 41 -12.39 4.12 -13.03
C LEU A 41 -11.41 3.41 -13.99
N ILE A 42 -10.81 2.30 -13.57
CA ILE A 42 -9.95 1.49 -14.45
C ILE A 42 -10.80 0.83 -15.54
N GLU A 43 -11.95 0.25 -15.17
CA GLU A 43 -12.85 -0.39 -16.14
C GLU A 43 -13.41 0.59 -17.17
N GLU A 44 -13.69 1.84 -16.79
CA GLU A 44 -14.13 2.89 -17.70
C GLU A 44 -13.04 3.30 -18.71
N LYS A 45 -11.79 3.43 -18.26
CA LYS A 45 -10.70 3.98 -19.07
C LYS A 45 -9.92 2.93 -19.87
N VAL A 46 -9.77 1.74 -19.31
CA VAL A 46 -8.92 0.66 -19.86
C VAL A 46 -9.79 -0.52 -20.34
N GLY A 47 -11.05 -0.60 -19.90
CA GLY A 47 -11.94 -1.73 -20.18
C GLY A 47 -11.79 -2.84 -19.14
N THR A 48 -12.32 -4.02 -19.43
CA THR A 48 -12.24 -5.20 -18.54
C THR A 48 -10.79 -5.70 -18.42
N GLY A 49 -10.04 -5.11 -17.50
CA GLY A 49 -8.66 -5.45 -17.18
C GLY A 49 -8.36 -5.27 -15.69
N ILE A 50 -7.21 -5.77 -15.27
CA ILE A 50 -6.67 -5.56 -13.92
C ILE A 50 -5.40 -4.73 -14.01
N MET A 51 -5.24 -3.80 -13.06
CA MET A 51 -3.94 -3.14 -12.85
C MET A 51 -2.96 -4.19 -12.32
N SER A 52 -1.82 -4.36 -13.00
CA SER A 52 -0.83 -5.36 -12.60
C SER A 52 -0.24 -4.98 -11.25
N ALA A 53 -0.24 -5.91 -10.30
CA ALA A 53 0.46 -5.73 -9.03
C ALA A 53 1.89 -6.29 -9.05
N ILE A 54 2.30 -6.91 -10.17
CA ILE A 54 3.63 -7.53 -10.34
C ILE A 54 4.58 -6.53 -10.99
N ASP A 55 4.17 -5.94 -12.13
CA ASP A 55 4.92 -4.93 -12.86
C ASP A 55 4.53 -3.51 -12.41
N LEU A 56 4.37 -3.33 -11.10
CA LEU A 56 4.00 -2.04 -10.50
C LEU A 56 5.25 -1.35 -9.99
N GLU A 57 5.52 -0.15 -10.50
CA GLU A 57 6.50 0.74 -9.92
C GLU A 57 5.81 1.70 -8.94
N MET A 58 6.42 1.97 -7.79
CA MET A 58 5.87 2.90 -6.79
C MET A 58 6.93 3.91 -6.38
N SER A 59 6.64 5.20 -6.54
CA SER A 59 7.49 6.29 -6.08
C SER A 59 6.80 7.07 -4.95
N VAL A 60 7.59 7.54 -3.98
CA VAL A 60 7.09 8.31 -2.83
C VAL A 60 7.91 9.58 -2.71
N THR A 61 7.25 10.73 -2.86
CA THR A 61 7.88 12.04 -2.79
C THR A 61 7.19 12.91 -1.74
N ARG A 62 7.99 13.75 -1.08
CA ARG A 62 7.48 14.71 -0.10
C ARG A 62 7.19 16.03 -0.81
N GLU A 63 5.95 16.49 -0.71
CA GLU A 63 5.51 17.73 -1.34
C GLU A 63 5.32 18.82 -0.28
N THR A 64 5.98 19.96 -0.50
CA THR A 64 5.89 21.13 0.38
C THR A 64 4.60 21.88 0.06
N ASN A 65 3.57 21.71 0.90
CA ASN A 65 2.30 22.40 0.77
C ASN A 65 2.14 23.45 1.90
N PRO A 66 1.65 24.66 1.61
CA PRO A 66 1.46 25.72 2.61
C PRO A 66 0.53 25.33 3.77
N LYS A 67 -0.33 24.31 3.61
CA LYS A 67 -1.24 23.79 4.67
C LYS A 67 -0.65 22.62 5.46
N GLY A 68 0.65 22.36 5.33
CA GLY A 68 1.35 21.24 5.98
C GLY A 68 1.89 20.24 4.95
N GLY A 69 3.02 19.60 5.29
CA GLY A 69 3.72 18.69 4.39
C GLY A 69 2.85 17.51 3.95
N ARG A 70 2.75 17.31 2.63
CA ARG A 70 2.03 16.17 2.04
C ARG A 70 3.02 15.13 1.56
N VAL A 71 2.57 13.88 1.49
CA VAL A 71 3.31 12.79 0.87
C VAL A 71 2.54 12.38 -0.38
N LYS A 72 3.18 12.52 -1.54
CA LYS A 72 2.65 12.07 -2.81
C LYS A 72 3.15 10.65 -3.05
N ARG A 73 2.24 9.77 -3.46
CA ARG A 73 2.58 8.41 -3.91
C ARG A 73 2.07 8.26 -5.34
N GLU A 74 2.96 7.85 -6.23
CA GLU A 74 2.62 7.55 -7.62
C GLU A 74 2.86 6.06 -7.85
N MET A 75 1.90 5.41 -8.51
CA MET A 75 1.93 3.97 -8.77
C MET A 75 1.55 3.73 -10.24
N PRO A 76 2.48 3.92 -11.19
CA PRO A 76 2.29 3.45 -12.56
C PRO A 76 2.29 1.91 -12.62
N GLY A 77 1.34 1.36 -13.37
CA GLY A 77 1.13 -0.08 -13.58
C GLY A 77 -0.02 -0.36 -14.53
#